data_AF-A0A3R7VSI3-F1
#
_entry.id   AF-A0A3R7VSI3-F1
#
_cell.length_a   1.000
_cell.length_b   1.000
_cell.length_c   1.000
_cell.angle_alpha   90.00
_cell.angle_beta   90.00
_cell.angle_gamma   90.00
#
_symmetry.space_group_name_H-M   'P 1'
#
loop_
_entity.id
_entity.type
_entity.pdbx_description
1 polymer ?
#
loop_
_entity_poly.entity_id
_entity_poly.type
_entity_poly.pdbx_seq_one_letter_code
_entity_poly.pdbx_strand_id
1 'polypeptide(L)'
;MTDFIMIWDSPILFEKLFQEHDMTCDRVNSSSINTPFLPACKGIIIPTGFANPAYSKVYSNIEKCADRLEKFVKNGGTLVVYGPTINEYDYCWLPYNFRYIQDHKSTLLGRDLTDDQFSKLIIEESDEHIECDGYFHKSDEFEECIYNNNDECILIAKKHGKGTIILTSIHEFPSPNFLKWIKDTSSKVKL
;
A
#
# COMPACT_ATOMS: atom_id res chain seq x y z
N MET A 1 4.05 -2.13 -21.03
CA MET A 1 3.64 -3.44 -20.49
C MET A 1 3.51 -3.24 -19.00
N THR A 2 2.32 -3.34 -18.43
CA THR A 2 1.95 -2.82 -17.09
C THR A 2 2.83 -3.33 -15.95
N ASP A 3 3.43 -2.41 -15.18
CA ASP A 3 4.21 -2.67 -13.97
C ASP A 3 3.31 -2.63 -12.72
N PHE A 4 2.40 -1.65 -12.66
CA PHE A 4 1.52 -1.41 -11.54
C PHE A 4 0.05 -1.35 -11.95
N ILE A 5 -0.81 -1.81 -11.06
CA ILE A 5 -2.25 -1.59 -11.16
C ILE A 5 -2.68 -0.74 -9.96
N MET A 6 -3.39 0.35 -10.23
CA MET A 6 -3.96 1.18 -9.18
C MET A 6 -5.47 0.98 -9.12
N ILE A 7 -5.98 0.48 -7.99
CA ILE A 7 -7.41 0.25 -7.80
C ILE A 7 -8.04 1.55 -7.32
N TRP A 8 -8.63 2.31 -8.25
CA TRP A 8 -9.26 3.60 -7.95
C TRP A 8 -10.36 3.96 -8.94
N ASP A 9 -11.33 4.79 -8.54
CA ASP A 9 -12.51 5.11 -9.35
C ASP A 9 -12.42 6.44 -10.14
N SER A 10 -11.55 7.37 -9.72
CA SER A 10 -11.37 8.69 -10.35
C SER A 10 -9.93 8.95 -10.79
N PRO A 11 -9.64 9.84 -11.76
CA PRO A 11 -8.27 10.21 -12.08
C PRO A 11 -7.59 10.88 -10.88
N ILE A 12 -6.35 10.49 -10.57
CA ILE A 12 -5.55 11.09 -9.50
C ILE A 12 -4.10 11.31 -9.96
N LEU A 13 -3.39 12.25 -9.34
CA LEU A 13 -2.03 12.65 -9.70
C LEU A 13 -1.00 11.50 -9.67
N PHE A 14 -1.32 10.43 -8.96
CA PHE A 14 -0.52 9.21 -8.84
C PHE A 14 -0.10 8.64 -10.20
N GLU A 15 -0.91 8.78 -11.26
CA GLU A 15 -0.59 8.27 -12.60
C GLU A 15 0.64 8.96 -13.23
N LYS A 16 0.85 10.25 -12.95
CA LYS A 16 2.00 11.02 -13.49
C LYS A 16 3.33 10.55 -12.90
N LEU A 17 3.33 10.22 -11.61
CA LEU A 17 4.51 9.74 -10.90
C LEU A 17 5.15 8.54 -11.61
N PHE A 18 4.34 7.56 -12.03
CA PHE A 18 4.88 6.39 -12.74
C PHE A 18 5.50 6.75 -14.08
N GLN A 19 4.88 7.67 -14.82
CA GLN A 19 5.35 8.11 -16.13
C GLN A 19 6.70 8.84 -16.03
N GLU A 20 6.90 9.63 -14.98
CA GLU A 20 8.13 10.38 -14.71
C GLU A 20 9.32 9.47 -14.34
N HIS A 21 9.06 8.21 -13.95
CA HIS A 21 10.08 7.25 -13.51
C HIS A 21 10.17 5.98 -14.37
N ASP A 22 9.79 6.05 -15.64
CA ASP A 22 9.86 4.93 -16.60
C ASP A 22 9.14 3.65 -16.11
N MET A 23 7.99 3.85 -15.46
CA MET A 23 7.11 2.79 -14.99
C MET A 23 5.72 2.95 -15.60
N THR A 24 5.04 1.84 -15.79
CA THR A 24 3.68 1.83 -16.34
C THR A 24 2.67 1.49 -15.26
N CYS A 25 1.64 2.32 -15.12
CA CYS A 25 0.54 2.10 -14.19
C CYS A 25 -0.80 2.22 -14.89
N ASP A 26 -1.63 1.18 -14.73
CA ASP A 26 -3.01 1.20 -15.19
C ASP A 26 -3.94 1.44 -14.00
N ARG A 27 -4.71 2.51 -14.04
CA ARG A 27 -5.81 2.70 -13.10
C ARG A 27 -7.00 1.82 -13.49
N VAL A 28 -7.47 1.02 -12.55
CA VAL A 28 -8.56 0.07 -12.76
C VAL A 28 -9.67 0.32 -11.76
N ASN A 29 -10.91 0.22 -12.24
CA ASN A 29 -12.04 0.17 -11.33
C ASN A 29 -11.98 -1.12 -10.51
N SER A 30 -12.36 -1.05 -9.24
CA SER A 30 -12.40 -2.22 -8.34
C SER A 30 -13.30 -3.37 -8.83
N SER A 31 -14.32 -3.09 -9.65
CA SER A 31 -15.14 -4.12 -10.29
C SER A 31 -14.38 -4.95 -11.34
N SER A 32 -13.29 -4.42 -11.91
CA SER A 32 -12.47 -5.10 -12.91
C SER A 32 -11.56 -6.19 -12.32
N ILE A 33 -11.32 -6.18 -10.99
CA ILE A 33 -10.49 -7.15 -10.26
C ILE A 33 -10.97 -8.58 -10.48
N ASN A 34 -12.29 -8.76 -10.65
CA ASN A 34 -12.90 -10.06 -10.89
C ASN A 34 -12.91 -10.51 -12.37
N THR A 35 -12.38 -9.70 -13.28
CA THR A 35 -12.37 -9.98 -14.72
C THR A 35 -11.04 -10.63 -15.16
N PRO A 36 -11.03 -11.41 -16.26
CA PRO A 36 -9.80 -12.05 -16.75
C PRO A 36 -8.90 -11.11 -17.57
N PHE A 37 -9.32 -9.85 -17.76
CA PHE A 37 -8.71 -8.89 -18.69
C PHE A 37 -7.59 -8.05 -18.07
N LEU A 38 -7.44 -8.09 -16.74
CA LEU A 38 -6.34 -7.37 -16.11
C LEU A 38 -5.00 -7.97 -16.55
N PRO A 39 -4.04 -7.12 -16.99
CA PRO A 39 -2.71 -7.59 -17.32
C PRO A 39 -2.01 -8.11 -16.06
N ALA A 40 -1.05 -9.00 -16.26
CA ALA A 40 -0.14 -9.32 -15.16
C ALA A 40 0.69 -8.08 -14.80
N CYS A 41 0.87 -7.84 -13.51
CA CYS A 41 1.62 -6.69 -12.97
C CYS A 41 2.52 -7.15 -11.81
N LYS A 42 3.38 -6.26 -11.33
CA LYS A 42 4.29 -6.50 -10.20
C LYS A 42 3.73 -5.94 -8.90
N GLY A 43 3.08 -4.78 -8.96
CA GLY A 43 2.51 -4.10 -7.80
C GLY A 43 1.04 -3.73 -7.99
N ILE A 44 0.29 -3.79 -6.90
CA ILE A 44 -1.07 -3.23 -6.81
C ILE A 44 -1.07 -2.17 -5.73
N ILE A 45 -1.64 -1.00 -6.04
CA ILE A 45 -1.77 0.11 -5.10
C ILE A 45 -3.25 0.42 -4.88
N ILE A 46 -3.63 0.48 -3.61
CA ILE A 46 -4.93 0.95 -3.13
C ILE A 46 -4.69 2.28 -2.40
N PRO A 47 -5.01 3.43 -3.03
CA PRO A 47 -4.72 4.76 -2.49
C PRO A 47 -5.46 5.11 -1.19
N THR A 48 -5.02 6.20 -0.57
CA THR A 48 -5.60 6.77 0.66
C THR A 48 -7.10 7.01 0.50
N GLY A 49 -7.86 6.68 1.54
CA GLY A 49 -9.30 6.92 1.60
C GLY A 49 -10.15 5.88 0.88
N PHE A 50 -9.59 4.72 0.52
CA PHE A 50 -10.30 3.67 -0.21
C PHE A 50 -11.59 3.18 0.47
N ALA A 51 -11.65 3.23 1.80
CA ALA A 51 -12.82 2.83 2.60
C ALA A 51 -13.68 3.99 3.07
N ASN A 52 -13.30 5.24 2.79
CA ASN A 52 -14.11 6.41 3.10
C ASN A 52 -15.12 6.68 1.97
N PRO A 53 -16.44 6.56 2.20
CA PRO A 53 -17.45 6.74 1.16
C PRO A 53 -17.52 8.15 0.58
N ALA A 54 -16.95 9.15 1.26
CA ALA A 54 -16.83 10.51 0.75
C ALA A 54 -15.77 10.63 -0.35
N TYR A 55 -14.79 9.72 -0.39
CA TYR A 55 -13.68 9.73 -1.35
C TYR A 55 -13.80 8.69 -2.45
N SER A 56 -14.26 7.47 -2.12
CA SER A 56 -14.29 6.39 -3.11
C SER A 56 -15.36 5.34 -2.83
N LYS A 57 -15.71 4.58 -3.88
CA LYS A 57 -16.62 3.43 -3.80
C LYS A 57 -15.89 2.08 -3.96
N VAL A 58 -14.56 2.08 -4.00
CA VAL A 58 -13.76 0.88 -4.31
C VAL A 58 -13.81 -0.20 -3.23
N TYR A 59 -13.93 0.18 -1.96
CA TYR A 59 -13.88 -0.74 -0.81
C TYR A 59 -14.84 -1.93 -0.92
N SER A 60 -16.10 -1.69 -1.31
CA SER A 60 -17.13 -2.74 -1.42
C SER A 60 -16.76 -3.89 -2.38
N ASN A 61 -15.89 -3.63 -3.36
CA ASN A 61 -15.41 -4.64 -4.30
C ASN A 61 -14.05 -5.21 -3.88
N ILE A 62 -13.23 -4.46 -3.13
CA ILE A 62 -11.97 -4.96 -2.58
C ILE A 62 -12.23 -6.17 -1.68
N GLU A 63 -13.18 -6.07 -0.75
CA GLU A 63 -13.53 -7.18 0.14
C GLU A 63 -14.02 -8.42 -0.61
N LYS A 64 -14.84 -8.22 -1.65
CA LYS A 64 -15.33 -9.33 -2.49
C LYS A 64 -14.23 -10.01 -3.31
N CYS A 65 -13.08 -9.36 -3.44
CA CYS A 65 -11.94 -9.87 -4.20
C CYS A 65 -10.76 -10.29 -3.29
N ALA A 66 -10.98 -10.41 -1.97
CA ALA A 66 -9.97 -10.79 -0.99
C ALA A 66 -9.11 -11.97 -1.46
N ASP A 67 -9.74 -13.08 -1.84
CA ASP A 67 -9.06 -14.30 -2.31
C ASP A 67 -8.13 -14.06 -3.51
N ARG A 68 -8.47 -13.13 -4.41
CA ARG A 68 -7.65 -12.82 -5.59
C ARG A 68 -6.45 -11.97 -5.22
N LEU A 69 -6.66 -10.96 -4.37
CA LEU A 69 -5.59 -10.13 -3.85
C LEU A 69 -4.61 -10.98 -3.01
N GLU A 70 -5.12 -11.88 -2.19
CA GLU A 70 -4.31 -12.84 -1.44
C GLU A 70 -3.51 -13.75 -2.38
N LYS A 71 -4.15 -14.34 -3.39
CA LYS A 71 -3.46 -15.16 -4.41
C LYS A 71 -2.39 -14.38 -5.17
N PHE A 72 -2.67 -13.13 -5.52
CA PHE A 72 -1.71 -12.24 -6.18
C PHE A 72 -0.44 -12.09 -5.34
N VAL A 73 -0.61 -11.79 -4.05
CA VAL A 73 0.53 -11.65 -3.13
C VAL A 73 1.23 -13.00 -2.91
N LYS A 74 0.48 -14.09 -2.65
CA LYS A 74 1.06 -15.45 -2.48
C LYS A 74 1.95 -15.84 -3.66
N ASN A 75 1.61 -15.43 -4.87
CA ASN A 75 2.33 -15.74 -6.10
C ASN A 75 3.51 -14.79 -6.41
N GLY A 76 3.79 -13.80 -5.56
CA GLY A 76 4.98 -12.95 -5.66
C GLY A 76 4.73 -11.49 -6.04
N GLY A 77 3.46 -11.06 -6.13
CA GLY A 77 3.13 -9.66 -6.30
C GLY A 77 3.24 -8.87 -4.99
N THR A 78 3.37 -7.55 -5.09
CA THR A 78 3.33 -6.66 -3.91
C THR A 78 2.02 -5.88 -3.87
N LEU A 79 1.31 -5.94 -2.74
CA LEU A 79 0.09 -5.19 -2.49
C LEU A 79 0.39 -4.04 -1.54
N VAL A 80 0.19 -2.80 -1.98
CA VAL A 80 0.36 -1.58 -1.18
C VAL A 80 -1.03 -1.00 -0.89
N VAL A 81 -1.34 -0.79 0.39
CA VAL A 81 -2.64 -0.28 0.84
C VAL A 81 -2.40 0.90 1.77
N TYR A 82 -2.94 2.04 1.37
CA TYR A 82 -2.86 3.27 2.15
C TYR A 82 -3.96 3.34 3.22
N GLY A 83 -3.85 4.33 4.11
CA GLY A 83 -4.80 4.59 5.18
C GLY A 83 -6.23 4.80 4.66
N PRO A 84 -7.25 4.22 5.34
CA PRO A 84 -8.64 4.27 4.87
C PRO A 84 -9.35 5.60 5.14
N THR A 85 -8.72 6.51 5.89
CA THR A 85 -9.27 7.83 6.32
C THR A 85 -10.65 7.76 6.98
N ILE A 86 -10.85 6.74 7.80
CA ILE A 86 -12.01 6.58 8.70
C ILE A 86 -11.51 6.30 10.11
N ASN A 87 -12.30 6.65 11.15
CA ASN A 87 -11.88 6.63 12.56
C ASN A 87 -11.12 5.36 12.99
N GLU A 88 -11.68 4.19 12.69
CA GLU A 88 -11.06 2.89 12.93
C GLU A 88 -11.40 1.95 11.77
N TYR A 89 -10.48 1.05 11.45
CA TYR A 89 -10.71 0.08 10.37
C TYR A 89 -9.95 -1.22 10.60
N ASP A 90 -10.68 -2.33 10.56
CA ASP A 90 -10.13 -3.68 10.59
C ASP A 90 -10.02 -4.23 9.16
N TYR A 91 -8.82 -4.64 8.75
CA TYR A 91 -8.56 -5.17 7.41
C TYR A 91 -8.97 -6.65 7.31
N CYS A 92 -10.24 -6.97 7.56
CA CYS A 92 -10.75 -8.35 7.57
C CYS A 92 -10.63 -9.10 6.24
N TRP A 93 -10.37 -8.39 5.14
CA TRP A 93 -10.16 -8.96 3.81
C TRP A 93 -8.68 -9.30 3.52
N LEU A 94 -7.76 -8.94 4.42
CA LEU A 94 -6.37 -9.37 4.37
C LEU A 94 -6.17 -10.65 5.20
N PRO A 95 -5.13 -11.45 4.91
CA PRO A 95 -4.88 -12.71 5.60
C PRO A 95 -4.43 -12.58 7.06
N TYR A 96 -4.29 -11.36 7.59
CA TYR A 96 -3.85 -11.07 8.95
C TYR A 96 -4.70 -9.96 9.57
N ASN A 97 -4.74 -9.94 10.90
CA ASN A 97 -5.53 -8.97 11.65
C ASN A 97 -4.76 -7.64 11.79
N PHE A 98 -4.97 -6.74 10.83
CA PHE A 98 -4.50 -5.36 10.93
C PHE A 98 -5.63 -4.45 11.36
N ARG A 99 -5.34 -3.54 12.29
CA ARG A 99 -6.27 -2.49 12.72
C ARG A 99 -5.61 -1.14 12.55
N TYR A 100 -6.32 -0.23 11.89
CA TYR A 100 -5.94 1.16 11.70
C TYR A 100 -6.75 2.07 12.63
N ILE A 101 -6.12 3.13 13.13
CA ILE A 101 -6.72 4.21 13.91
C ILE A 101 -6.38 5.52 13.21
N GLN A 102 -7.40 6.32 12.88
CA GLN A 102 -7.21 7.63 12.31
C GLN A 102 -6.72 8.61 13.37
N ASP A 103 -5.62 9.29 13.07
CA ASP A 103 -5.08 10.37 13.87
C ASP A 103 -4.16 11.21 12.97
N HIS A 104 -4.77 12.07 12.16
CA HIS A 104 -4.04 12.80 11.13
C HIS A 104 -3.07 13.81 11.74
N LYS A 105 -1.77 13.68 11.45
CA LYS A 105 -0.73 14.54 12.01
C LYS A 105 0.57 14.54 11.20
N SER A 106 1.29 15.63 11.40
CA SER A 106 2.70 15.79 11.02
C SER A 106 3.61 15.17 12.08
N THR A 107 4.55 14.32 11.67
CA THR A 107 5.46 13.60 12.59
C THR A 107 6.83 13.38 11.95
N LEU A 108 7.80 12.87 12.70
CA LEU A 108 9.10 12.44 12.17
C LEU A 108 9.14 10.91 12.16
N LEU A 109 9.93 10.34 11.26
CA LEU A 109 10.26 8.92 11.34
C LEU A 109 10.94 8.59 12.67
N GLY A 110 10.68 7.38 13.17
CA GLY A 110 11.45 6.81 14.27
C GLY A 110 12.92 6.69 13.89
N ARG A 111 13.79 6.75 14.91
CA ARG A 111 15.24 6.63 14.70
C ARG A 111 15.63 5.17 14.42
N ASP A 112 16.82 4.98 13.86
CA ASP A 112 17.49 3.69 13.69
C ASP A 112 16.82 2.70 12.70
N LEU A 113 16.26 3.21 11.60
CA LEU A 113 15.82 2.36 10.49
C LEU A 113 17.01 1.68 9.82
N THR A 114 16.90 0.37 9.60
CA THR A 114 17.88 -0.38 8.79
C THR A 114 17.78 -0.01 7.31
N ASP A 115 18.86 -0.19 6.55
CA ASP A 115 18.88 0.05 5.10
C ASP A 115 17.76 -0.70 4.36
N ASP A 116 17.44 -1.92 4.80
CA ASP A 116 16.36 -2.73 4.24
C ASP A 116 14.97 -2.13 4.53
N GLN A 117 14.73 -1.65 5.75
CA GLN A 117 13.51 -0.92 6.08
C GLN A 117 13.40 0.39 5.31
N PHE A 118 14.52 1.09 5.11
CA PHE A 118 14.57 2.33 4.34
C PHE A 118 14.17 2.11 2.88
N SER A 119 14.63 1.01 2.26
CA SER A 119 14.24 0.66 0.88
C SER A 119 12.73 0.38 0.70
N LYS A 120 12.03 0.10 1.81
CA LYS A 120 10.60 -0.17 1.87
C LYS A 120 9.78 1.04 2.35
N LEU A 121 10.42 2.17 2.68
CA LEU A 121 9.72 3.41 2.99
C LEU A 121 9.02 3.96 1.75
N ILE A 122 7.84 4.53 1.96
CA ILE A 122 7.11 5.28 0.93
C ILE A 122 7.86 6.57 0.56
N ILE A 123 8.75 7.08 1.41
CA ILE A 123 9.45 8.36 1.25
C ILE A 123 10.96 8.17 1.10
N GLU A 124 11.67 9.17 0.56
CA GLU A 124 13.14 9.13 0.40
C GLU A 124 13.92 9.85 1.49
N GLU A 125 13.28 10.75 2.24
CA GLU A 125 13.95 11.61 3.22
C GLU A 125 13.41 11.31 4.62
N SER A 126 14.29 10.95 5.55
CA SER A 126 13.92 10.62 6.93
C SER A 126 13.92 11.80 7.90
N ASP A 127 14.52 12.91 7.48
CA ASP A 127 14.86 14.03 8.37
C ASP A 127 13.81 15.16 8.32
N GLU A 128 12.83 15.04 7.42
CA GLU A 128 11.72 15.97 7.29
C GLU A 128 10.46 15.47 8.01
N HIS A 129 9.58 16.41 8.30
CA HIS A 129 8.25 16.10 8.81
C HIS A 129 7.41 15.45 7.72
N ILE A 130 6.80 14.32 8.05
CA ILE A 130 5.92 13.56 7.18
C ILE A 130 4.49 13.66 7.68
N GLU A 131 3.54 13.73 6.76
CA GLU A 131 2.13 13.68 7.11
C GLU A 131 1.67 12.21 7.18
N CYS A 132 0.93 11.86 8.23
CA CYS A 132 0.32 10.55 8.39
C CYS A 132 -1.18 10.72 8.64
N ASP A 133 -2.02 9.91 7.97
CA ASP A 133 -3.48 9.88 8.19
C ASP A 133 -3.88 9.24 9.53
N GLY A 134 -2.96 8.49 10.14
CA GLY A 134 -3.17 7.72 11.36
C GLY A 134 -2.03 6.74 11.63
N TYR A 135 -2.33 5.63 12.30
CA TYR A 135 -1.37 4.58 12.63
C TYR A 135 -2.05 3.21 12.76
N PHE A 136 -1.24 2.15 12.80
CA PHE A 136 -1.68 0.77 12.97
C PHE A 136 -1.49 0.31 14.41
N HIS A 137 -2.49 -0.39 14.95
CA HIS A 137 -2.39 -0.99 16.28
C HIS A 137 -1.33 -2.08 16.27
N LYS A 138 -0.37 -2.01 17.21
CA LYS A 138 0.73 -2.97 17.30
C LYS A 138 0.20 -4.40 17.49
N SER A 139 0.75 -5.33 16.73
CA SER A 139 0.55 -6.77 16.90
C SER A 139 1.90 -7.46 16.84
N ASP A 140 2.08 -8.50 17.65
CA ASP A 140 3.30 -9.33 17.64
C ASP A 140 3.43 -10.14 16.32
N GLU A 141 2.39 -10.15 15.48
CA GLU A 141 2.39 -10.77 14.16
C GLU A 141 3.15 -9.96 13.09
N PHE A 142 3.56 -8.73 13.38
CA PHE A 142 4.19 -7.85 12.39
C PHE A 142 5.70 -8.13 12.31
N GLU A 143 6.13 -8.70 11.18
CA GLU A 143 7.54 -9.03 10.92
C GLU A 143 8.39 -7.74 10.85
N GLU A 144 7.88 -6.73 10.15
CA GLU A 144 8.51 -5.43 10.02
C GLU A 144 7.46 -4.34 10.16
N CYS A 145 7.63 -3.47 11.15
CA CYS A 145 6.91 -2.21 11.28
C CYS A 145 7.91 -1.06 11.37
N ILE A 146 7.59 0.03 10.68
CA ILE A 146 8.25 1.32 10.80
C ILE A 146 7.38 2.19 11.70
N TYR A 147 8.02 2.74 12.73
CA TYR A 147 7.37 3.60 13.71
C TYR A 147 7.73 5.06 13.46
N ASN A 148 6.86 5.97 13.88
CA ASN A 148 7.19 7.38 14.00
C ASN A 148 7.88 7.69 15.35
N ASN A 149 8.23 8.95 15.59
CA ASN A 149 8.86 9.40 16.82
C ASN A 149 7.97 9.36 18.09
N ASN A 150 6.70 8.96 17.96
CA ASN A 150 5.76 8.74 19.05
C ASN A 150 5.52 7.24 19.35
N ASP A 151 6.35 6.35 18.79
CA ASP A 151 6.22 4.89 18.87
C ASP A 151 4.92 4.34 18.24
N GLU A 152 4.38 5.03 17.24
CA GLU A 152 3.18 4.60 16.51
C GLU A 152 3.57 3.94 15.18
N CYS A 153 2.99 2.78 14.89
CA CYS A 153 3.29 2.04 13.67
C CYS A 153 2.65 2.73 12.46
N ILE A 154 3.44 3.26 11.55
CA ILE A 154 2.95 4.03 10.37
C ILE A 154 3.11 3.28 9.05
N LEU A 155 3.97 2.25 9.03
CA LEU A 155 4.09 1.36 7.88
C LEU A 155 4.36 -0.07 8.35
N ILE A 156 3.68 -1.03 7.75
CA ILE A 156 3.88 -2.46 7.98
C ILE A 156 4.28 -3.10 6.65
N ALA A 157 5.37 -3.84 6.63
CA ALA A 157 5.74 -4.73 5.54
C ALA A 157 5.67 -6.18 6.03
N LYS A 158 4.82 -7.00 5.41
CA LYS A 158 4.62 -8.40 5.82
C LYS A 158 4.74 -9.35 4.65
N LYS A 159 5.56 -10.38 4.78
CA LYS A 159 5.65 -11.43 3.76
C LYS A 159 4.40 -12.31 3.79
N HIS A 160 3.96 -12.70 2.60
CA HIS A 160 2.86 -13.62 2.44
C HIS A 160 3.04 -14.46 1.17
N GLY A 161 3.38 -15.74 1.35
CA GLY A 161 3.88 -16.57 0.25
C GLY A 161 5.17 -16.00 -0.34
N LYS A 162 5.19 -15.76 -1.66
CA LYS A 162 6.36 -15.20 -2.36
C LYS A 162 6.36 -13.67 -2.44
N GLY A 163 5.26 -13.02 -2.06
CA GLY A 163 5.06 -11.58 -2.19
C GLY A 163 5.06 -10.85 -0.86
N THR A 164 4.66 -9.58 -0.91
CA THR A 164 4.65 -8.67 0.24
C THR A 164 3.33 -7.91 0.31
N ILE A 165 2.78 -7.78 1.51
CA ILE A 165 1.70 -6.83 1.84
C ILE A 165 2.35 -5.64 2.52
N ILE A 166 2.07 -4.43 2.03
CA ILE A 166 2.52 -3.17 2.59
C ILE A 166 1.30 -2.36 2.99
N LEU A 167 1.20 -2.03 4.27
CA LEU A 167 0.20 -1.10 4.78
C LEU A 167 0.92 0.19 5.17
N THR A 168 0.38 1.34 4.80
CA THR A 168 0.97 2.63 5.13
C THR A 168 -0.10 3.63 5.53
N SER A 169 0.15 4.41 6.58
CA SER A 169 -0.63 5.60 6.92
C SER A 169 0.04 6.90 6.45
N ILE A 170 1.24 6.82 5.87
CA ILE A 170 1.96 7.98 5.33
C ILE A 170 1.14 8.60 4.20
N HIS A 171 0.80 9.87 4.34
CA HIS A 171 0.00 10.66 3.39
C HIS A 171 0.89 11.29 2.32
N GLU A 172 1.74 10.48 1.68
CA GLU A 172 2.67 10.94 0.65
C GLU A 172 2.63 10.02 -0.56
N PHE A 173 3.01 10.58 -1.71
CA PHE A 173 3.24 9.77 -2.90
C PHE A 173 4.44 8.85 -2.67
N PRO A 174 4.40 7.61 -3.20
CA PRO A 174 5.51 6.70 -3.06
C PRO A 174 6.71 7.22 -3.81
N SER A 175 7.88 7.07 -3.21
CA SER A 175 9.11 7.50 -3.80
C SER A 175 9.45 6.69 -5.05
N PRO A 176 10.22 7.27 -5.98
CA PRO A 176 10.74 6.54 -7.13
C PRO A 176 11.52 5.30 -6.72
N ASN A 177 12.31 5.39 -5.65
CA ASN A 177 13.09 4.28 -5.12
C ASN A 177 12.19 3.16 -4.57
N PHE A 178 11.11 3.49 -3.86
CA PHE A 178 10.13 2.50 -3.40
C PHE A 178 9.47 1.77 -4.57
N LEU A 179 9.02 2.52 -5.58
CA LEU A 179 8.39 1.94 -6.77
C LEU A 179 9.39 1.05 -7.52
N LYS A 180 10.65 1.48 -7.63
CA LYS A 180 11.72 0.68 -8.24
C LYS A 180 12.00 -0.58 -7.44
N TRP A 181 12.03 -0.49 -6.11
CA TRP A 181 12.17 -1.66 -5.24
C TRP A 181 11.04 -2.67 -5.47
N ILE A 182 9.78 -2.24 -5.57
CA ILE A 182 8.67 -3.15 -5.94
C ILE A 182 8.94 -3.78 -7.30
N LYS A 183 9.31 -2.96 -8.29
CA LYS A 183 9.58 -3.40 -9.67
C LYS A 183 10.71 -4.44 -9.72
N ASP A 184 11.73 -4.31 -8.89
CA ASP A 184 12.91 -5.18 -8.92
C ASP A 184 12.73 -6.45 -8.06
N THR A 185 11.96 -6.38 -6.98
CA THR A 185 11.79 -7.50 -6.03
C THR A 185 10.54 -8.34 -6.27
N SER A 186 9.53 -7.81 -6.98
CA SER A 186 8.26 -8.51 -7.19
C SER A 186 8.24 -9.34 -8.47
N SER A 187 7.60 -10.51 -8.38
CA SER A 187 7.26 -11.32 -9.54
C SER A 187 6.12 -10.68 -10.32
N LYS A 188 6.10 -10.92 -11.63
CA LYS A 188 4.99 -10.51 -12.46
C LYS A 188 3.86 -11.51 -12.34
N VAL A 189 2.73 -11.11 -11.75
CA VAL A 189 1.62 -11.98 -11.38
C VAL A 189 0.32 -11.51 -12.02
N LYS A 190 -0.49 -12.46 -12.50
CA LYS A 190 -1.84 -12.20 -12.99
C LYS A 190 -2.85 -12.34 -11.85
N LEU A 191 -3.82 -11.43 -11.79
CA LEU A 191 -4.94 -11.49 -10.85
C LEU A 191 -6.02 -12.51 -11.25
#